data_AF-H5TS81-F1
#
_entry.id   AF-H5TS81-F1
#
_cell.length_a   1.000
_cell.length_b   1.000
_cell.length_c   1.000
_cell.angle_alpha   90.00
_cell.angle_beta   90.00
_cell.angle_gamma   90.00
#
_symmetry.space_group_name_H-M   'P 1'
#
loop_
_entity.id
_entity.type
_entity.pdbx_description
1 polymer ?
#
loop_
_entity_poly.entity_id
_entity_poly.type
_entity_poly.pdbx_seq_one_letter_code
_entity_poly.pdbx_strand_id
1 'polypeptide(L)'
;MNAIVRLNSGNDDPDDELLRKLLDRRPDLIDRVADRIADRVAEQVIAKLTAPDDRQLTLVDTPDLELAPDIDDRTLKFIEQVQRDRPALISGDATVWGTRVVAAAGDASAASAAFSWALSPACPTSFWRDYASPMPPPRDNRGTRSGPIHQLMTEWKASTRQSDAAHRIDEVVSAVQAALRKVRGRDTDQRAVPARRSAHDVLKQREWNSARVIEVITWGLHSRPHWRNTLAGVPAPRTFDKIHGDWAAAGGDLSHLDSDTHRNIEHIVAGWRVYYAQRINAPAVQCSFVSRRNIADCLLGSDGAGEIAVPTLENVVRWLCEPTNDQARYVLNGSNEFPAIAAVRRVIISMTAPQQRRPNQRVADTNHTASGAIQSADVSEV
;
A
#
# COMPACT_ATOMS: atom_id res chain seq x y z
N MET A 1 3.93 36.39 -9.69
CA MET A 1 3.40 35.03 -9.45
C MET A 1 4.62 34.17 -9.14
N ASN A 2 4.88 33.92 -7.85
CA ASN A 2 6.18 33.42 -7.37
C ASN A 2 6.32 31.91 -7.60
N ALA A 3 7.27 31.50 -8.44
CA ALA A 3 7.68 30.11 -8.59
C ALA A 3 8.76 29.80 -7.54
N ILE A 4 8.38 29.10 -6.47
CA ILE A 4 9.32 28.56 -5.49
C ILE A 4 9.96 27.30 -6.08
N VAL A 5 11.22 27.40 -6.50
CA VAL A 5 12.05 26.26 -6.87
C VAL A 5 12.42 25.51 -5.58
N ARG A 6 11.85 24.32 -5.35
CA ARG A 6 12.30 23.41 -4.30
C ARG A 6 13.52 22.63 -4.82
N LEU A 7 14.72 23.06 -4.41
CA LEU A 7 15.93 22.25 -4.53
C LEU A 7 15.92 21.19 -3.42
N ASN A 8 16.06 19.92 -3.81
CA ASN A 8 16.18 18.79 -2.90
C ASN A 8 17.51 18.89 -2.13
N SER A 9 17.45 19.33 -0.88
CA SER A 9 18.57 19.28 0.05
C SER A 9 18.80 17.84 0.50
N GLY A 10 19.85 17.20 -0.02
CA GLY A 10 20.19 15.83 0.35
C GLY A 10 21.42 15.27 -0.33
N ASN A 11 22.47 16.06 -0.50
CA ASN A 11 23.86 15.60 -0.58
C ASN A 11 24.76 16.84 -0.48
N ASP A 12 25.74 16.81 0.41
CA ASP A 12 26.80 17.84 0.49
C ASP A 12 27.70 17.73 -0.74
N ASP A 13 27.20 18.17 -1.89
CA ASP A 13 27.95 18.26 -3.14
C ASP A 13 28.72 19.59 -3.12
N PRO A 14 30.07 19.61 -3.23
CA PRO A 14 30.85 20.86 -3.24
C PRO A 14 30.44 21.84 -4.36
N ASP A 15 29.75 21.34 -5.38
CA ASP A 15 29.18 22.14 -6.46
C ASP A 15 27.96 22.97 -6.03
N ASP A 16 27.16 22.50 -5.05
CA ASP A 16 26.01 23.24 -4.50
C ASP A 16 26.45 24.42 -3.62
N GLU A 17 27.57 24.26 -2.90
CA GLU A 17 28.22 25.32 -2.12
C GLU A 17 28.82 26.40 -3.05
N LEU A 18 29.40 25.99 -4.19
CA LEU A 18 29.94 26.90 -5.19
C LEU A 18 28.84 27.65 -5.93
N LEU A 19 27.73 26.97 -6.26
CA LEU A 19 26.54 27.58 -6.83
C LEU A 19 25.92 28.60 -5.86
N ARG A 20 25.77 28.26 -4.57
CA ARG A 20 25.29 29.22 -3.55
C ARG A 20 26.20 30.44 -3.43
N LYS A 21 27.51 30.26 -3.39
CA LYS A 21 28.48 31.38 -3.33
C LYS A 21 28.50 32.24 -4.60
N LEU A 22 28.21 31.66 -5.77
CA LEU A 22 28.05 32.38 -7.03
C LEU A 22 26.72 33.15 -7.09
N LEU A 23 25.63 32.57 -6.57
CA LEU A 23 24.31 33.19 -6.51
C LEU A 23 24.26 34.36 -5.50
N ASP A 24 24.93 34.25 -4.36
CA ASP A 24 25.03 35.33 -3.36
C ASP A 24 25.79 36.56 -3.86
N ARG A 25 26.76 36.38 -4.77
CA ARG A 25 27.60 37.48 -5.27
C ARG A 25 26.98 38.26 -6.43
N ARG A 26 25.96 37.72 -7.10
CA ARG A 26 25.36 38.28 -8.33
C ARG A 26 23.86 37.92 -8.41
N PRO A 27 23.00 38.50 -7.56
CA PRO A 27 21.55 38.23 -7.59
C PRO A 27 20.92 38.60 -8.96
N ASP A 28 21.54 39.54 -9.68
CA ASP A 28 21.20 39.95 -11.04
C ASP A 28 21.43 38.85 -12.11
N LEU A 29 22.11 37.74 -11.79
CA LEU A 29 22.23 36.58 -12.69
C LEU A 29 20.97 35.70 -12.68
N ILE A 30 20.28 35.59 -11.55
CA ILE A 30 19.05 34.76 -11.45
C ILE A 30 17.97 35.41 -12.30
N ASP A 31 17.77 36.72 -12.15
CA ASP A 31 16.77 37.46 -12.90
C ASP A 31 17.09 37.43 -14.39
N ARG A 32 18.37 37.62 -14.78
CA ARG A 32 18.77 37.53 -16.20
C ARG A 32 18.62 36.13 -16.80
N VAL A 33 18.81 35.06 -16.01
CA VAL A 33 18.58 33.68 -16.47
C VAL A 33 17.09 33.38 -16.54
N ALA A 34 16.30 33.86 -15.58
CA ALA A 34 14.85 33.74 -15.58
C ALA A 34 14.23 34.48 -16.78
N ASP A 35 14.68 35.71 -17.06
CA ASP A 35 14.27 36.49 -18.23
C ASP A 35 14.68 35.79 -19.52
N ARG A 36 15.90 35.25 -19.62
CA ARG A 36 16.32 34.48 -20.80
C ARG A 36 15.51 33.21 -21.01
N ILE A 37 15.10 32.53 -19.93
CA ILE A 37 14.25 31.34 -20.03
C ILE A 37 12.83 31.76 -20.43
N ALA A 38 12.30 32.84 -19.86
CA ALA A 38 11.00 33.38 -20.22
C ALA A 38 10.95 33.81 -21.68
N ASP A 39 11.97 34.51 -22.17
CA ASP A 39 12.12 34.91 -23.56
C ASP A 39 12.23 33.69 -24.48
N ARG A 40 12.99 32.66 -24.09
CA ARG A 40 13.12 31.43 -24.90
C ARG A 40 11.84 30.61 -24.95
N VAL A 41 11.06 30.60 -23.86
CA VAL A 41 9.74 29.97 -23.82
C VAL A 41 8.73 30.77 -24.63
N ALA A 42 8.76 32.11 -24.53
CA ALA A 42 7.93 32.99 -25.33
C ALA A 42 8.25 32.86 -26.83
N GLU A 43 9.51 32.82 -27.22
CA GLU A 43 9.96 32.54 -28.59
C GLU A 43 9.53 31.16 -29.07
N GLN A 44 9.60 30.12 -28.24
CA GLN A 44 9.13 28.78 -28.61
C GLN A 44 7.61 28.68 -28.73
N VAL A 45 6.87 29.44 -27.92
CA VAL A 45 5.40 29.49 -27.97
C VAL A 45 4.95 30.32 -29.17
N ILE A 46 5.59 31.46 -29.44
CA ILE A 46 5.33 32.27 -30.62
C ILE A 46 5.71 31.50 -31.88
N ALA A 47 6.88 30.86 -31.94
CA ALA A 47 7.26 30.00 -33.08
C ALA A 47 6.28 28.83 -33.31
N LYS A 48 5.63 28.32 -32.26
CA LYS A 48 4.57 27.30 -32.38
C LYS A 48 3.20 27.87 -32.78
N LEU A 49 2.96 29.16 -32.56
CA LEU A 49 1.69 29.85 -32.86
C LEU A 49 1.73 30.60 -34.21
N THR A 50 2.92 31.00 -34.68
CA THR A 50 3.12 31.73 -35.95
C THR A 50 3.84 30.92 -37.02
N ALA A 51 4.18 29.66 -36.76
CA ALA A 51 4.54 28.76 -37.86
C ALA A 51 3.34 28.67 -38.82
N PRO A 52 3.52 28.92 -40.14
CA PRO A 52 2.52 28.50 -41.10
C PRO A 52 2.27 27.00 -40.91
N ASP A 53 1.03 26.58 -41.09
CA ASP A 53 0.59 25.19 -40.94
C ASP A 53 1.20 24.30 -42.05
N ASP A 54 2.52 24.24 -42.11
CA ASP A 54 3.33 23.25 -42.82
C ASP A 54 3.41 21.97 -41.98
N ARG A 55 2.27 21.61 -41.36
CA ARG A 55 1.89 20.20 -41.36
C ARG A 55 1.45 19.85 -42.78
N GLN A 56 2.43 19.82 -43.68
CA GLN A 56 2.58 18.64 -44.49
C GLN A 56 2.40 17.48 -43.51
N LEU A 57 1.27 16.81 -43.67
CA LEU A 57 1.11 15.40 -43.36
C LEU A 57 2.43 14.76 -43.78
N THR A 58 3.34 14.62 -42.82
CA THR A 58 4.28 13.53 -42.87
C THR A 58 3.35 12.35 -42.75
N LEU A 59 2.92 11.87 -43.92
CA LEU A 59 2.96 10.45 -44.25
C LEU A 59 4.28 9.94 -43.66
N VAL A 60 4.26 9.69 -42.35
CA VAL A 60 4.81 8.45 -41.85
C VAL A 60 4.22 7.45 -42.81
N ASP A 61 5.06 6.77 -43.57
CA ASP A 61 4.67 5.59 -44.32
C ASP A 61 3.83 4.75 -43.37
N THR A 62 2.52 4.94 -43.42
CA THR A 62 1.54 3.93 -43.14
C THR A 62 2.01 2.82 -44.07
N PRO A 63 2.54 1.69 -43.56
CA PRO A 63 2.58 0.52 -44.40
C PRO A 63 1.15 0.41 -44.92
N ASP A 64 1.04 0.39 -46.24
CA ASP A 64 -0.17 0.55 -47.03
C ASP A 64 -1.47 0.44 -46.22
N LEU A 65 -2.34 1.46 -46.34
CA LEU A 65 -3.77 1.25 -46.17
C LEU A 65 -4.22 0.24 -47.23
N GLU A 66 -3.84 -1.03 -47.05
CA GLU A 66 -4.59 -2.17 -47.53
C GLU A 66 -6.01 -1.90 -47.05
N LEU A 67 -6.93 -1.81 -48.01
CA LEU A 67 -8.37 -1.80 -47.75
C LEU A 67 -8.62 -2.77 -46.60
N ALA A 68 -9.29 -2.28 -45.55
CA ALA A 68 -9.67 -3.10 -44.42
C ALA A 68 -10.17 -4.45 -44.97
N PRO A 69 -9.53 -5.57 -44.62
CA PRO A 69 -10.01 -6.88 -45.05
C PRO A 69 -11.48 -6.95 -44.67
N ASP A 70 -12.33 -7.50 -45.56
CA ASP A 70 -13.78 -7.65 -45.38
C ASP A 70 -14.12 -7.71 -43.89
N ILE A 71 -14.65 -6.61 -43.35
CA ILE A 71 -14.93 -6.53 -41.92
C ILE A 71 -16.03 -7.55 -41.69
N ASP A 72 -15.71 -8.55 -40.88
CA ASP A 72 -16.64 -9.64 -40.60
C ASP A 72 -17.97 -9.08 -40.05
N ASP A 73 -19.09 -9.66 -40.48
CA ASP A 73 -20.45 -9.26 -40.09
C ASP A 73 -20.65 -9.22 -38.57
N ARG A 74 -19.94 -10.07 -37.80
CA ARG A 74 -19.96 -10.05 -36.33
C ARG A 74 -19.24 -8.84 -35.76
N THR A 75 -18.13 -8.42 -36.35
CA THR A 75 -17.41 -7.19 -35.98
C THR A 75 -18.28 -5.96 -36.25
N LEU A 76 -18.97 -5.92 -37.41
CA LEU A 76 -19.94 -4.86 -37.71
C LEU A 76 -21.08 -4.83 -36.69
N LYS A 77 -21.70 -5.98 -36.39
CA LYS A 77 -22.76 -6.08 -35.37
C LYS A 77 -22.29 -5.63 -33.98
N PHE A 78 -21.05 -5.93 -33.61
CA PHE A 78 -20.47 -5.44 -32.36
C PHE A 78 -20.35 -3.91 -32.37
N ILE A 79 -19.82 -3.32 -33.45
CA ILE A 79 -19.70 -1.87 -33.60
C ILE A 79 -21.07 -1.20 -33.49
N GLU A 80 -22.06 -1.71 -34.25
CA GLU A 80 -23.44 -1.22 -34.22
C GLU A 80 -24.06 -1.31 -32.82
N GLN A 81 -23.82 -2.41 -32.11
CA GLN A 81 -24.28 -2.58 -30.73
C GLN A 81 -23.71 -1.48 -29.81
N VAL A 82 -22.40 -1.25 -29.85
CA VAL A 82 -21.76 -0.24 -28.98
C VAL A 82 -22.18 1.18 -29.39
N GLN A 83 -22.29 1.47 -30.68
CA GLN A 83 -22.78 2.76 -31.18
C GLN A 83 -24.22 3.04 -30.75
N ARG A 84 -25.09 2.04 -30.75
CA ARG A 84 -26.48 2.17 -30.31
C ARG A 84 -26.58 2.33 -28.80
N ASP A 85 -25.87 1.49 -28.04
CA ASP A 85 -26.07 1.38 -26.60
C ASP A 85 -25.23 2.41 -25.81
N ARG A 86 -24.02 2.74 -26.29
CA ARG A 86 -23.04 3.61 -25.61
C ARG A 86 -22.11 4.35 -26.59
N PRO A 87 -22.62 5.25 -27.46
CA PRO A 87 -21.80 5.93 -28.48
C PRO A 87 -20.65 6.77 -27.89
N ALA A 88 -20.82 7.33 -26.69
CA ALA A 88 -19.80 8.14 -26.02
C ALA A 88 -18.52 7.37 -25.63
N LEU A 89 -18.55 6.03 -25.63
CA LEU A 89 -17.37 5.20 -25.34
C LEU A 89 -16.41 5.10 -26.54
N ILE A 90 -16.87 5.40 -27.75
CA ILE A 90 -16.07 5.28 -28.96
C ILE A 90 -15.23 6.55 -29.13
N SER A 91 -13.92 6.38 -29.31
CA SER A 91 -12.98 7.48 -29.55
C SER A 91 -12.48 7.42 -30.99
N GLY A 92 -12.89 8.39 -31.82
CA GLY A 92 -12.50 8.48 -33.23
C GLY A 92 -13.37 7.61 -34.13
N ASP A 93 -12.77 7.05 -35.17
CA ASP A 93 -13.47 6.20 -36.15
C ASP A 93 -13.95 4.89 -35.50
N ALA A 94 -15.26 4.62 -35.60
CA ALA A 94 -15.89 3.49 -34.93
C ALA A 94 -15.47 2.14 -35.51
N THR A 95 -15.17 2.10 -36.81
CA THR A 95 -14.74 0.89 -37.50
C THR A 95 -13.33 0.52 -37.09
N VAL A 96 -12.40 1.48 -37.12
CA VAL A 96 -11.03 1.30 -36.62
C VAL A 96 -11.06 0.92 -35.13
N TRP A 97 -11.89 1.59 -34.34
CA TRP A 97 -12.04 1.28 -32.92
C TRP A 97 -12.52 -0.15 -32.69
N GLY A 98 -13.59 -0.55 -33.38
CA GLY A 98 -14.20 -1.87 -33.24
C GLY A 98 -13.25 -2.99 -33.65
N THR A 99 -12.61 -2.87 -34.81
CA THR A 99 -11.65 -3.88 -35.29
C THR A 99 -10.50 -4.06 -34.30
N ARG A 100 -9.99 -2.98 -33.71
CA ARG A 100 -8.92 -3.04 -32.68
C ARG A 100 -9.40 -3.65 -31.37
N VAL A 101 -10.64 -3.37 -30.95
CA VAL A 101 -11.25 -3.99 -29.76
C VAL A 101 -11.41 -5.49 -29.96
N VAL A 102 -11.97 -5.91 -31.10
CA VAL A 102 -12.16 -7.31 -31.47
C VAL A 102 -10.83 -8.05 -31.49
N ALA A 103 -9.81 -7.49 -32.14
CA ALA A 103 -8.47 -8.05 -32.16
C ALA A 103 -7.87 -8.19 -30.74
N ALA A 104 -8.09 -7.19 -29.86
CA ALA A 104 -7.62 -7.24 -28.47
C ALA A 104 -8.39 -8.25 -27.60
N ALA A 105 -9.67 -8.47 -27.87
CA ALA A 105 -10.49 -9.46 -27.18
C ALA A 105 -10.11 -10.90 -27.59
N GLY A 106 -9.79 -11.09 -28.87
CA GLY A 106 -9.45 -12.34 -29.53
C GLY A 106 -10.41 -12.64 -30.69
N ASP A 107 -11.69 -12.30 -30.51
CA ASP A 107 -12.75 -12.41 -31.51
C ASP A 107 -13.94 -11.51 -31.16
N ALA A 108 -14.89 -11.36 -32.10
CA ALA A 108 -16.05 -10.50 -31.95
C ALA A 108 -17.03 -10.97 -30.86
N SER A 109 -17.13 -12.29 -30.64
CA SER A 109 -18.00 -12.85 -29.60
C SER A 109 -17.49 -12.49 -28.21
N ALA A 110 -16.18 -12.60 -27.98
CA ALA A 110 -15.53 -12.22 -26.74
C ALA A 110 -15.66 -10.71 -26.48
N ALA A 111 -15.51 -9.87 -27.50
CA ALA A 111 -15.73 -8.43 -27.39
C ALA A 111 -17.17 -8.10 -26.98
N SER A 112 -18.17 -8.65 -27.69
CA SER A 112 -19.58 -8.46 -27.38
C SER A 112 -19.95 -8.98 -25.99
N ALA A 113 -19.43 -10.14 -25.59
CA ALA A 113 -19.69 -10.73 -24.27
C ALA A 113 -19.13 -9.85 -23.15
N ALA A 114 -17.90 -9.33 -23.31
CA ALA A 114 -17.27 -8.45 -22.33
C ALA A 114 -18.02 -7.12 -22.17
N PHE A 115 -18.43 -6.49 -23.28
CA PHE A 115 -19.22 -5.25 -23.22
C PHE A 115 -20.62 -5.49 -22.66
N SER A 116 -21.30 -6.56 -23.07
CA SER A 116 -22.61 -6.93 -22.55
C SER A 116 -22.56 -7.20 -21.04
N TRP A 117 -21.54 -7.93 -20.57
CA TRP A 117 -21.29 -8.11 -19.15
C TRP A 117 -21.08 -6.77 -18.43
N ALA A 118 -20.13 -5.97 -18.90
CA ALA A 118 -19.72 -4.72 -18.27
C ALA A 118 -20.84 -3.67 -18.17
N LEU A 119 -21.76 -3.66 -19.14
CA LEU A 119 -22.89 -2.74 -19.18
C LEU A 119 -24.15 -3.28 -18.48
N SER A 120 -24.17 -4.56 -18.14
CA SER A 120 -25.31 -5.20 -17.47
C SER A 120 -25.24 -5.12 -15.94
N PRO A 121 -26.37 -5.30 -15.24
CA PRO A 121 -26.38 -5.52 -13.78
C PRO A 121 -25.63 -6.78 -13.31
N ALA A 122 -25.27 -7.69 -14.23
CA ALA A 122 -24.49 -8.88 -13.90
C ALA A 122 -23.01 -8.56 -13.62
N CYS A 123 -22.52 -7.37 -13.99
CA CYS A 123 -21.21 -6.90 -13.54
C CYS A 123 -21.27 -6.59 -12.03
N PRO A 124 -20.45 -7.23 -11.18
CA PRO A 124 -20.46 -7.01 -9.72
C PRO A 124 -20.03 -5.61 -9.26
N THR A 125 -19.63 -4.73 -10.19
CA THR A 125 -19.28 -3.33 -9.96
C THR A 125 -20.09 -2.43 -10.88
N SER A 126 -20.43 -1.21 -10.44
CA SER A 126 -21.05 -0.22 -11.32
C SER A 126 -20.02 0.52 -12.18
N PHE A 127 -18.71 0.39 -11.91
CA PHE A 127 -17.67 1.19 -12.53
C PHE A 127 -17.76 1.27 -14.05
N TRP A 128 -17.92 0.14 -14.74
CA TRP A 128 -18.00 0.12 -16.21
C TRP A 128 -19.32 0.64 -16.76
N ARG A 129 -20.42 0.48 -16.01
CA ARG A 129 -21.72 1.06 -16.35
C ARG A 129 -21.70 2.58 -16.24
N ASP A 130 -20.97 3.10 -15.28
CA ASP A 130 -20.85 4.53 -14.99
C ASP A 130 -19.71 5.19 -15.77
N TYR A 131 -18.88 4.40 -16.47
CA TYR A 131 -17.78 4.90 -17.26
C TYR A 131 -18.28 5.70 -18.46
N ALA A 132 -18.03 7.01 -18.45
CA ALA A 132 -18.51 7.95 -19.47
C ALA A 132 -17.40 8.53 -20.35
N SER A 133 -16.13 8.20 -20.11
CA SER A 133 -15.02 8.72 -20.90
C SER A 133 -14.85 7.94 -22.20
N PRO A 134 -14.48 8.60 -23.31
CA PRO A 134 -14.12 7.90 -24.54
C PRO A 134 -12.97 6.93 -24.31
N MET A 135 -13.12 5.70 -24.80
CA MET A 135 -12.09 4.67 -24.75
C MET A 135 -11.28 4.71 -26.05
N PRO A 136 -10.00 5.10 -26.01
CA PRO A 136 -9.17 5.08 -27.22
C PRO A 136 -8.96 3.65 -27.72
N PRO A 137 -8.83 3.43 -29.05
CA PRO A 137 -8.58 2.10 -29.59
C PRO A 137 -7.33 1.46 -28.98
N PRO A 138 -7.32 0.14 -28.72
CA PRO A 138 -6.13 -0.57 -28.28
C PRO A 138 -4.98 -0.37 -29.27
N ARG A 139 -3.77 -0.13 -28.75
CA ARG A 139 -2.55 -0.04 -29.56
C ARG A 139 -1.96 -1.42 -29.77
N ASP A 140 -1.44 -1.68 -30.96
CA ASP A 140 -0.82 -2.97 -31.32
C ASP A 140 0.50 -3.25 -30.61
N ASN A 141 1.12 -2.23 -30.02
CA ASN A 141 2.42 -2.35 -29.40
C ASN A 141 2.36 -3.36 -28.25
N ARG A 142 2.95 -4.54 -28.49
CA ARG A 142 2.99 -5.72 -27.58
C ARG A 142 3.40 -5.38 -26.14
N GLY A 143 4.10 -4.27 -25.91
CA GLY A 143 4.56 -3.83 -24.58
C GLY A 143 3.65 -2.88 -23.81
N THR A 144 2.64 -2.25 -24.42
CA THR A 144 1.76 -1.26 -23.75
C THR A 144 0.30 -1.69 -23.79
N ARG A 145 0.03 -2.83 -23.15
CA ARG A 145 -1.33 -3.27 -22.80
C ARG A 145 -1.91 -2.38 -21.69
N SER A 146 -2.16 -1.13 -22.02
CA SER A 146 -2.65 -0.12 -21.09
C SER A 146 -3.81 0.64 -21.69
N GLY A 147 -4.95 0.61 -21.02
CA GLY A 147 -6.12 1.39 -21.42
C GLY A 147 -7.39 0.86 -20.75
N PRO A 148 -8.51 1.59 -20.90
CA PRO A 148 -9.80 1.16 -20.39
C PRO A 148 -10.27 -0.14 -21.05
N ILE A 149 -10.13 -0.30 -22.37
CA ILE A 149 -10.55 -1.53 -23.08
C ILE A 149 -9.76 -2.74 -22.59
N HIS A 150 -8.43 -2.62 -22.51
CA HIS A 150 -7.62 -3.74 -22.01
C HIS A 150 -7.97 -4.10 -20.56
N GLN A 151 -8.23 -3.10 -19.72
CA GLN A 151 -8.63 -3.32 -18.35
C GLN A 151 -10.02 -3.99 -18.26
N LEU A 152 -11.00 -3.54 -19.06
CA LEU A 152 -12.34 -4.15 -19.15
C LEU A 152 -12.25 -5.62 -19.57
N MET A 153 -11.47 -5.92 -20.61
CA MET A 153 -11.25 -7.30 -21.05
C MET A 153 -10.55 -8.15 -19.99
N THR A 154 -9.62 -7.56 -19.24
CA THR A 154 -8.89 -8.24 -18.17
C THR A 154 -9.81 -8.56 -16.98
N GLU A 155 -10.63 -7.61 -16.56
CA GLU A 155 -11.60 -7.81 -15.48
C GLU A 155 -12.70 -8.79 -15.87
N TRP A 156 -13.18 -8.75 -17.11
CA TRP A 156 -14.13 -9.73 -17.63
C TRP A 156 -13.52 -11.14 -17.62
N LYS A 157 -12.31 -11.32 -18.17
CA LYS A 157 -11.58 -12.61 -18.16
C LYS A 157 -11.27 -13.12 -16.74
N ALA A 158 -11.06 -12.22 -15.79
CA ALA A 158 -10.92 -12.59 -14.39
C ALA A 158 -12.27 -13.04 -13.81
N SER A 159 -13.35 -12.32 -14.11
CA SER A 159 -14.70 -12.58 -13.61
C SER A 159 -15.31 -13.89 -14.15
N THR A 160 -14.88 -14.34 -15.34
CA THR A 160 -15.27 -15.66 -15.86
C THR A 160 -14.60 -16.82 -15.14
N ARG A 161 -13.47 -16.59 -14.44
CA ARG A 161 -12.76 -17.61 -13.65
C ARG A 161 -13.07 -17.52 -12.16
N GLN A 162 -13.26 -16.30 -11.68
CA GLN A 162 -13.49 -15.94 -10.29
C GLN A 162 -14.65 -14.94 -10.27
N SER A 163 -15.86 -15.40 -10.01
CA SER A 163 -17.10 -14.63 -10.22
C SER A 163 -17.15 -13.28 -9.48
N ASP A 164 -16.46 -13.16 -8.36
CA ASP A 164 -16.38 -11.95 -7.53
C ASP A 164 -15.14 -11.08 -7.80
N ALA A 165 -14.31 -11.40 -8.81
CA ALA A 165 -13.08 -10.68 -9.14
C ALA A 165 -13.30 -9.16 -9.30
N ALA A 166 -14.30 -8.77 -10.09
CA ALA A 166 -14.64 -7.37 -10.32
C ALA A 166 -15.05 -6.63 -9.03
N HIS A 167 -15.76 -7.32 -8.13
CA HIS A 167 -16.17 -6.79 -6.83
C HIS A 167 -14.96 -6.61 -5.91
N ARG A 168 -14.07 -7.60 -5.82
CA ARG A 168 -12.84 -7.53 -5.01
C ARG A 168 -11.90 -6.41 -5.48
N ILE A 169 -11.80 -6.17 -6.78
CA ILE A 169 -11.06 -5.02 -7.32
C ILE A 169 -11.66 -3.71 -6.83
N ASP A 170 -12.99 -3.60 -6.89
CA ASP A 170 -13.73 -2.42 -6.44
C ASP A 170 -13.57 -2.16 -4.94
N GLU A 171 -13.60 -3.24 -4.15
CA GLU A 171 -13.39 -3.22 -2.70
C GLU A 171 -12.00 -2.69 -2.36
N VAL A 172 -10.95 -3.22 -3.00
CA VAL A 172 -9.56 -2.76 -2.80
C VAL A 172 -9.42 -1.30 -3.21
N VAL A 173 -9.93 -0.89 -4.38
CA VAL A 173 -9.84 0.50 -4.84
C VAL A 173 -10.53 1.42 -3.84
N SER A 174 -11.78 1.12 -3.47
CA SER A 174 -12.58 1.95 -2.57
C SER A 174 -11.95 2.05 -1.18
N ALA A 175 -11.49 0.93 -0.61
CA ALA A 175 -10.88 0.90 0.71
C ALA A 175 -9.56 1.67 0.76
N VAL A 176 -8.71 1.53 -0.26
CA VAL A 176 -7.43 2.27 -0.32
C VAL A 176 -7.67 3.76 -0.50
N GLN A 177 -8.63 4.15 -1.35
CA GLN A 177 -9.01 5.55 -1.52
C GLN A 177 -9.56 6.14 -0.22
N ALA A 178 -10.43 5.42 0.49
CA ALA A 178 -10.96 5.83 1.78
C ALA A 178 -9.85 5.98 2.84
N ALA A 179 -8.91 5.04 2.89
CA ALA A 179 -7.77 5.08 3.80
C ALA A 179 -6.85 6.28 3.51
N LEU A 180 -6.53 6.53 2.24
CA LEU A 180 -5.73 7.68 1.82
C LEU A 180 -6.43 9.00 2.13
N ARG A 181 -7.75 9.10 1.87
CA ARG A 181 -8.55 10.27 2.22
C ARG A 181 -8.50 10.55 3.72
N LYS A 182 -8.65 9.52 4.55
CA LYS A 182 -8.57 9.64 6.02
C LYS A 182 -7.21 10.13 6.50
N VAL A 183 -6.12 9.67 5.88
CA VAL A 183 -4.76 10.03 6.29
C VAL A 183 -4.32 11.39 5.75
N ARG A 184 -4.73 11.75 4.52
CA ARG A 184 -4.26 12.94 3.81
C ARG A 184 -5.24 14.11 3.83
N GLY A 185 -6.50 13.88 4.21
CA GLY A 185 -7.57 14.87 4.19
C GLY A 185 -8.06 15.28 2.80
N ARG A 186 -7.63 14.58 1.74
CA ARG A 186 -8.03 14.86 0.34
C ARG A 186 -8.11 13.57 -0.47
N ASP A 187 -8.84 13.64 -1.58
CA ASP A 187 -8.95 12.56 -2.55
C ASP A 187 -7.63 12.24 -3.24
N THR A 188 -7.53 11.02 -3.77
CA THR A 188 -6.39 10.60 -4.59
C THR A 188 -6.48 11.21 -5.98
N ASP A 189 -5.34 11.64 -6.51
CA ASP A 189 -5.21 12.09 -7.91
C ASP A 189 -5.09 10.90 -8.89
N GLN A 190 -5.06 9.66 -8.40
CA GLN A 190 -4.94 8.46 -9.24
C GLN A 190 -6.23 8.22 -10.02
N ARG A 191 -6.12 8.19 -11.34
CA ARG A 191 -7.23 7.84 -12.23
C ARG A 191 -7.75 6.43 -11.94
N ALA A 192 -9.06 6.24 -12.10
CA ALA A 192 -9.73 4.98 -11.76
C ALA A 192 -9.20 3.76 -12.53
N VAL A 193 -9.01 3.85 -13.85
CA VAL A 193 -8.53 2.71 -14.67
C VAL A 193 -7.13 2.23 -14.22
N PRO A 194 -6.12 3.10 -14.03
CA PRO A 194 -4.86 2.71 -13.39
C PRO A 194 -5.03 2.10 -12.00
N ALA A 195 -5.89 2.66 -11.13
CA ALA A 195 -6.13 2.14 -9.79
C ALA A 195 -6.67 0.69 -9.83
N ARG A 196 -7.66 0.44 -10.70
CA ARG A 196 -8.25 -0.88 -10.91
C ARG A 196 -7.24 -1.88 -11.48
N ARG A 197 -6.37 -1.45 -12.40
CA ARG A 197 -5.28 -2.30 -12.91
C ARG A 197 -4.34 -2.72 -11.80
N SER A 198 -3.87 -1.77 -10.99
CA SER A 198 -2.99 -2.06 -9.86
C SER A 198 -3.67 -2.99 -8.85
N ALA A 199 -4.94 -2.77 -8.52
CA ALA A 199 -5.71 -3.65 -7.65
C ALA A 199 -5.83 -5.08 -8.23
N HIS A 200 -6.19 -5.20 -9.52
CA HIS A 200 -6.26 -6.48 -10.20
C HIS A 200 -4.92 -7.24 -10.14
N ASP A 201 -3.81 -6.57 -10.47
CA ASP A 201 -2.50 -7.22 -10.53
C ASP A 201 -2.02 -7.68 -9.16
N VAL A 202 -2.29 -6.88 -8.11
CA VAL A 202 -2.02 -7.26 -6.72
C VAL A 202 -2.91 -8.42 -6.27
N LEU A 203 -4.22 -8.35 -6.50
CA LEU A 203 -5.16 -9.41 -6.12
C LEU A 203 -4.80 -10.74 -6.78
N LYS A 204 -4.43 -10.72 -8.05
CA LYS A 204 -4.01 -11.92 -8.78
C LYS A 204 -2.77 -12.58 -8.14
N GLN A 205 -1.83 -11.81 -7.60
CA GLN A 205 -0.66 -12.33 -6.90
C GLN A 205 -0.95 -12.80 -5.47
N ARG A 206 -2.11 -12.41 -4.91
CA ARG A 206 -2.52 -12.68 -3.53
C ARG A 206 -3.78 -13.54 -3.48
N GLU A 207 -3.95 -14.41 -4.47
CA GLU A 207 -5.03 -15.40 -4.54
C GLU A 207 -6.43 -14.77 -4.37
N TRP A 208 -6.60 -13.56 -4.90
CA TRP A 208 -7.82 -12.77 -4.78
C TRP A 208 -8.22 -12.42 -3.34
N ASN A 209 -7.34 -12.47 -2.34
CA ASN A 209 -7.69 -12.09 -0.96
C ASN A 209 -7.73 -10.55 -0.78
N SER A 210 -8.88 -9.93 -1.05
CA SER A 210 -9.08 -8.48 -0.91
C SER A 210 -8.91 -8.00 0.53
N ALA A 211 -9.45 -8.73 1.51
CA ALA A 211 -9.33 -8.39 2.92
C ALA A 211 -7.87 -8.26 3.36
N ARG A 212 -7.00 -9.22 2.98
CA ARG A 212 -5.56 -9.17 3.29
C ARG A 212 -4.87 -8.00 2.58
N VAL A 213 -5.17 -7.77 1.30
CA VAL A 213 -4.58 -6.67 0.54
C VAL A 213 -4.93 -5.32 1.19
N ILE A 214 -6.20 -5.15 1.57
CA ILE A 214 -6.70 -3.95 2.27
C ILE A 214 -6.01 -3.81 3.63
N GLU A 215 -5.92 -4.88 4.41
CA GLU A 215 -5.25 -4.89 5.71
C GLU A 215 -3.79 -4.43 5.62
N VAL A 216 -3.02 -4.99 4.68
CA VAL A 216 -1.60 -4.65 4.48
C VAL A 216 -1.42 -3.17 4.11
N ILE A 217 -2.21 -2.66 3.16
CA ILE A 217 -2.09 -1.27 2.69
C ILE A 217 -2.55 -0.31 3.78
N THR A 218 -3.68 -0.59 4.42
CA THR A 218 -4.21 0.25 5.50
C THR A 218 -3.25 0.27 6.69
N TRP A 219 -2.64 -0.86 7.05
CA TRP A 219 -1.59 -0.89 8.06
C TRP A 219 -0.41 0.00 7.68
N GLY A 220 0.09 -0.10 6.44
CA GLY A 220 1.22 0.70 5.96
C GLY A 220 0.92 2.19 6.08
N LEU A 221 -0.28 2.59 5.66
CA LEU A 221 -0.78 3.96 5.77
C LEU A 221 -0.99 4.44 7.21
N HIS A 222 -1.30 3.58 8.18
CA HIS A 222 -1.46 4.04 9.57
C HIS A 222 -0.13 4.03 10.34
N SER A 223 0.70 3.03 10.11
CA SER A 223 1.81 2.68 11.01
C SER A 223 3.16 3.23 10.54
N ARG A 224 3.33 3.52 9.24
CA ARG A 224 4.64 3.93 8.69
C ARG A 224 4.56 5.31 8.02
N PRO A 225 5.30 6.33 8.51
CA PRO A 225 5.37 7.65 7.87
C PRO A 225 5.80 7.58 6.40
N HIS A 226 6.72 6.68 6.05
CA HIS A 226 7.19 6.49 4.68
C HIS A 226 6.05 6.17 3.70
N TRP A 227 5.19 5.20 4.04
CA TRP A 227 4.08 4.80 3.18
C TRP A 227 3.00 5.87 3.09
N ARG A 228 2.73 6.58 4.20
CA ARG A 228 1.82 7.75 4.20
C ARG A 228 2.22 8.81 3.19
N ASN A 229 3.51 9.10 3.10
CA ASN A 229 4.03 10.15 2.23
C ASN A 229 4.20 9.68 0.78
N THR A 230 4.52 8.41 0.56
CA THR A 230 4.86 7.87 -0.77
C THR A 230 3.64 7.37 -1.55
N LEU A 231 2.62 6.81 -0.88
CA LEU A 231 1.47 6.20 -1.57
C LEU A 231 0.49 7.25 -2.11
N ALA A 232 0.42 7.40 -3.43
CA ALA A 232 -0.51 8.31 -4.09
C ALA A 232 -1.88 7.68 -4.41
N GLY A 233 -2.03 6.36 -4.32
CA GLY A 233 -3.22 5.61 -4.71
C GLY A 233 -3.05 4.12 -4.43
N VAL A 234 -3.81 3.28 -5.14
CA VAL A 234 -3.62 1.83 -5.13
C VAL A 234 -2.20 1.50 -5.62
N PRO A 235 -1.40 0.78 -4.81
CA PRO A 235 0.00 0.50 -5.14
C PRO A 235 0.12 -0.47 -6.30
N ALA A 236 1.13 -0.26 -7.15
CA ALA A 236 1.58 -1.28 -8.10
C ALA A 236 2.13 -2.51 -7.36
N PRO A 237 2.18 -3.70 -8.00
CA PRO A 237 2.62 -4.95 -7.37
C PRO A 237 3.94 -4.86 -6.59
N ARG A 238 4.99 -4.31 -7.21
CA ARG A 238 6.29 -4.11 -6.54
C ARG A 238 6.22 -3.24 -5.29
N THR A 239 5.34 -2.23 -5.28
CA THR A 239 5.15 -1.36 -4.12
C THR A 239 4.36 -2.08 -3.05
N PHE A 240 3.34 -2.85 -3.44
CA PHE A 240 2.60 -3.71 -2.53
C PHE A 240 3.51 -4.71 -1.83
N ASP A 241 4.42 -5.36 -2.57
CA ASP A 241 5.35 -6.35 -2.01
C ASP A 241 6.27 -5.74 -0.94
N LYS A 242 6.70 -4.48 -1.11
CA LYS A 242 7.47 -3.77 -0.11
C LYS A 242 6.65 -3.48 1.16
N ILE A 243 5.40 -3.02 1.00
CA ILE A 243 4.49 -2.78 2.13
C ILE A 243 4.22 -4.10 2.85
N HIS A 244 3.98 -5.18 2.10
CA HIS A 244 3.78 -6.52 2.63
C HIS A 244 5.01 -7.02 3.39
N GLY A 245 6.22 -6.80 2.87
CA GLY A 245 7.47 -7.11 3.55
C GLY A 245 7.60 -6.38 4.89
N ASP A 246 7.32 -5.07 4.92
CA ASP A 246 7.32 -4.29 6.15
C ASP A 246 6.25 -4.76 7.15
N TRP A 247 5.07 -5.13 6.65
CA TRP A 247 3.95 -5.62 7.44
C TRP A 247 4.26 -6.99 8.05
N ALA A 248 4.81 -7.90 7.26
CA ALA A 248 5.29 -9.21 7.72
C ALA A 248 6.42 -9.07 8.74
N ALA A 249 7.40 -8.20 8.48
CA ALA A 249 8.48 -7.90 9.42
C ALA A 249 7.96 -7.30 10.73
N ALA A 250 6.85 -6.55 10.69
CA ALA A 250 6.18 -6.04 11.88
C ALA A 250 5.29 -7.08 12.62
N GLY A 251 5.25 -8.33 12.14
CA GLY A 251 4.46 -9.40 12.76
C GLY A 251 3.05 -9.57 12.21
N GLY A 252 2.78 -8.99 11.04
CA GLY A 252 1.48 -9.11 10.38
C GLY A 252 1.20 -10.50 9.82
N ASP A 253 2.24 -11.18 9.34
CA ASP A 253 2.12 -12.50 8.73
C ASP A 253 2.36 -13.62 9.75
N LEU A 254 1.26 -14.15 10.27
CA LEU A 254 1.25 -15.32 11.14
C LEU A 254 0.64 -16.55 10.45
N SER A 255 0.46 -16.51 9.13
CA SER A 255 -0.27 -17.55 8.38
C SER A 255 0.37 -18.95 8.44
N HIS A 256 1.65 -19.03 8.78
CA HIS A 256 2.40 -20.27 8.96
C HIS A 256 2.08 -21.00 10.27
N LEU A 257 1.40 -20.35 11.22
CA LEU A 257 1.01 -20.95 12.49
C LEU A 257 -0.22 -21.83 12.33
N ASP A 258 -0.30 -22.89 13.13
CA ASP A 258 -1.48 -23.75 13.19
C ASP A 258 -2.72 -23.01 13.75
N SER A 259 -3.89 -23.63 13.55
CA SER A 259 -5.18 -23.04 13.95
C SER A 259 -5.34 -22.89 15.46
N ASP A 260 -4.76 -23.78 16.26
CA ASP A 260 -4.87 -23.72 17.72
C ASP A 260 -4.02 -22.58 18.27
N THR A 261 -2.82 -22.40 17.74
CA THR A 261 -1.94 -21.26 18.05
C THR A 261 -2.59 -19.94 17.65
N HIS A 262 -3.20 -19.85 16.47
CA HIS A 262 -3.97 -18.67 16.07
C HIS A 262 -5.10 -18.34 17.06
N ARG A 263 -5.88 -19.34 17.45
CA ARG A 263 -6.97 -19.16 18.43
C ARG A 263 -6.44 -18.67 19.77
N ASN A 264 -5.32 -19.22 20.23
CA ASN A 264 -4.69 -18.80 21.49
C ASN A 264 -4.17 -17.36 21.42
N ILE A 265 -3.59 -16.95 20.29
CA ILE A 265 -3.16 -15.57 20.07
C ILE A 265 -4.37 -14.62 20.16
N GLU A 266 -5.45 -14.90 19.41
CA GLU A 266 -6.63 -14.03 19.43
C GLU A 266 -7.31 -13.98 20.80
N HIS A 267 -7.29 -15.07 21.55
CA HIS A 267 -7.77 -15.11 22.94
C HIS A 267 -6.99 -14.17 23.86
N ILE A 268 -5.65 -14.25 23.83
CA ILE A 268 -4.79 -13.35 24.62
C ILE A 268 -4.91 -11.90 24.14
N VAL A 269 -5.04 -11.66 22.83
CA VAL A 269 -5.29 -10.34 22.25
C VAL A 269 -6.61 -9.75 22.74
N ALA A 270 -7.68 -10.54 22.79
CA ALA A 270 -8.97 -10.10 23.31
C ALA A 270 -8.85 -9.68 24.78
N GLY A 271 -8.17 -10.49 25.60
CA GLY A 271 -7.86 -10.14 26.99
C GLY A 271 -7.07 -8.84 27.09
N TRP A 272 -5.96 -8.72 26.34
CA TRP A 272 -5.13 -7.51 26.31
C TRP A 272 -5.93 -6.26 25.99
N ARG A 273 -6.76 -6.29 24.94
CA ARG A 273 -7.57 -5.14 24.52
C ARG A 273 -8.53 -4.68 25.62
N VAL A 274 -9.18 -5.63 26.32
CA VAL A 274 -10.13 -5.32 27.39
C VAL A 274 -9.40 -4.74 28.60
N TYR A 275 -8.40 -5.44 29.11
CA TYR A 275 -7.72 -5.04 30.34
C TYR A 275 -6.88 -3.77 30.17
N TYR A 276 -6.21 -3.61 29.03
CA TYR A 276 -5.42 -2.40 28.77
C TYR A 276 -6.31 -1.18 28.54
N ALA A 277 -7.45 -1.33 27.84
CA ALA A 277 -8.44 -0.24 27.69
C ALA A 277 -8.97 0.23 29.05
N GLN A 278 -9.28 -0.70 29.96
CA GLN A 278 -9.67 -0.39 31.34
C GLN A 278 -8.56 0.37 32.08
N ARG A 279 -7.30 -0.08 31.97
CA ARG A 279 -6.14 0.57 32.61
C ARG A 279 -5.99 2.04 32.19
N ILE A 280 -6.11 2.32 30.89
CA ILE A 280 -5.93 3.68 30.35
C ILE A 280 -7.21 4.51 30.32
N ASN A 281 -8.32 3.98 30.84
CA ASN A 281 -9.65 4.59 30.81
C ASN A 281 -10.09 5.00 29.39
N ALA A 282 -9.91 4.10 28.41
CA ALA A 282 -10.34 4.28 27.03
C ALA A 282 -11.48 3.32 26.67
N PRO A 283 -12.42 3.70 25.77
CA PRO A 283 -13.55 2.85 25.39
C PRO A 283 -13.11 1.61 24.58
N ALA A 284 -12.03 1.73 23.80
CA ALA A 284 -11.49 0.63 23.03
C ALA A 284 -10.01 0.85 22.73
N VAL A 285 -9.25 -0.26 22.70
CA VAL A 285 -7.87 -0.28 22.24
C VAL A 285 -7.76 -1.26 21.07
N GLN A 286 -7.02 -0.84 20.03
CA GLN A 286 -6.65 -1.69 18.91
C GLN A 286 -5.34 -2.39 19.25
N CYS A 287 -5.28 -3.69 18.97
CA CYS A 287 -4.06 -4.47 19.17
C CYS A 287 -3.17 -4.36 17.93
N SER A 288 -1.91 -3.99 18.09
CA SER A 288 -0.96 -3.88 16.98
C SER A 288 -0.47 -5.26 16.51
N PHE A 289 0.04 -5.34 15.29
CA PHE A 289 0.71 -6.57 14.80
C PHE A 289 1.94 -6.94 15.63
N VAL A 290 2.67 -5.94 16.15
CA VAL A 290 3.78 -6.14 17.08
C VAL A 290 3.30 -6.86 18.34
N SER A 291 2.14 -6.48 18.86
CA SER A 291 1.55 -7.14 20.03
C SER A 291 1.18 -8.59 19.73
N ARG A 292 0.56 -8.85 18.57
CA ARG A 292 0.21 -10.21 18.13
C ARG A 292 1.45 -11.09 17.96
N ARG A 293 2.50 -10.54 17.37
CA ARG A 293 3.79 -11.22 17.24
C ARG A 293 4.44 -11.48 18.59
N ASN A 294 4.50 -10.50 19.48
CA ASN A 294 5.08 -10.70 20.81
C ASN A 294 4.32 -11.80 21.60
N ILE A 295 3.00 -11.87 21.44
CA ILE A 295 2.18 -12.96 21.99
C ILE A 295 2.53 -14.29 21.33
N ALA A 296 2.65 -14.34 19.99
CA ALA A 296 3.05 -15.53 19.26
C ALA A 296 4.45 -16.01 19.70
N ASP A 297 5.42 -15.11 19.78
CA ASP A 297 6.78 -15.42 20.23
C ASP A 297 6.76 -16.06 21.64
N CYS A 298 5.94 -15.53 22.55
CA CYS A 298 5.76 -16.10 23.90
C CYS A 298 5.18 -17.52 23.86
N LEU A 299 4.16 -17.75 23.03
CA LEU A 299 3.51 -19.05 22.90
C LEU A 299 4.43 -20.09 22.26
N LEU A 300 5.30 -19.66 21.34
CA LEU A 300 6.20 -20.54 20.58
C LEU A 300 7.60 -20.69 21.22
N GLY A 301 7.93 -19.88 22.23
CA GLY A 301 9.27 -19.89 22.84
C GLY A 301 10.36 -19.40 21.86
N SER A 302 10.06 -18.40 21.04
CA SER A 302 10.94 -17.98 19.93
C SER A 302 12.28 -17.36 20.35
N ASP A 303 12.53 -17.17 21.65
CA ASP A 303 13.81 -16.75 22.21
C ASP A 303 14.76 -17.92 22.54
N GLY A 304 14.38 -19.15 22.18
CA GLY A 304 15.16 -20.36 22.45
C GLY A 304 14.94 -20.94 23.85
N ALA A 305 14.12 -20.31 24.68
CA ALA A 305 13.60 -20.89 25.92
C ALA A 305 12.21 -21.51 25.69
N GLY A 306 11.76 -22.35 26.62
CA GLY A 306 10.49 -23.07 26.48
C GLY A 306 9.27 -22.15 26.33
N GLU A 307 8.25 -22.66 25.65
CA GLU A 307 6.95 -22.04 25.44
C GLU A 307 6.32 -21.53 26.74
N ILE A 308 5.57 -20.42 26.67
CA ILE A 308 4.82 -19.89 27.80
C ILE A 308 3.36 -20.29 27.65
N ALA A 309 2.86 -21.10 28.58
CA ALA A 309 1.49 -21.59 28.57
C ALA A 309 0.46 -20.44 28.59
N VAL A 310 -0.66 -20.62 27.87
CA VAL A 310 -1.77 -19.66 27.77
C VAL A 310 -2.24 -19.15 29.15
N PRO A 311 -2.48 -20.00 30.18
CA PRO A 311 -2.92 -19.52 31.49
C PRO A 311 -1.91 -18.58 32.16
N THR A 312 -0.62 -18.79 31.92
CA THR A 312 0.45 -17.92 32.42
C THR A 312 0.39 -16.56 31.73
N LEU A 313 0.20 -16.52 30.41
CA LEU A 313 0.04 -15.26 29.66
C LEU A 313 -1.21 -14.49 30.07
N GLU A 314 -2.33 -15.16 30.33
CA GLU A 314 -3.52 -14.50 30.88
C GLU A 314 -3.24 -13.82 32.21
N ASN A 315 -2.51 -14.50 33.11
CA ASN A 315 -2.15 -13.94 34.40
C ASN A 315 -1.20 -12.74 34.24
N VAL A 316 -0.26 -12.80 33.28
CA VAL A 316 0.60 -11.67 32.92
C VAL A 316 -0.22 -10.48 32.43
N VAL A 317 -1.20 -10.70 31.53
CA VAL A 317 -2.09 -9.63 31.04
C VAL A 317 -2.83 -8.96 32.20
N ARG A 318 -3.46 -9.75 33.07
CA ARG A 318 -4.20 -9.23 34.23
C ARG A 318 -3.28 -8.45 35.17
N TRP A 319 -2.11 -9.02 35.50
CA TRP A 319 -1.15 -8.39 36.40
C TRP A 319 -0.60 -7.08 35.84
N LEU A 320 -0.22 -7.04 34.56
CA LEU A 320 0.26 -5.82 33.91
C LEU A 320 -0.80 -4.73 33.83
N CYS A 321 -2.08 -5.11 33.71
CA CYS A 321 -3.16 -4.16 33.58
C CYS A 321 -3.77 -3.74 34.91
N GLU A 322 -3.40 -4.38 36.02
CA GLU A 322 -3.94 -4.09 37.35
C GLU A 322 -3.65 -2.62 37.75
N PRO A 323 -4.67 -1.83 38.17
CA PRO A 323 -4.51 -0.41 38.47
C PRO A 323 -3.48 -0.09 39.55
N THR A 324 -3.31 -1.00 40.52
CA THR A 324 -2.39 -0.89 41.66
C THR A 324 -0.96 -1.32 41.32
N ASN A 325 -0.73 -1.88 40.13
CA ASN A 325 0.58 -2.35 39.73
C ASN A 325 1.44 -1.22 39.13
N ASP A 326 2.23 -0.60 40.00
CA ASP A 326 3.23 0.42 39.64
C ASP A 326 4.37 -0.13 38.78
N GLN A 327 4.66 -1.44 38.83
CA GLN A 327 5.75 -2.01 38.04
C GLN A 327 5.42 -2.06 36.55
N ALA A 328 4.13 -2.21 36.21
CA ALA A 328 3.67 -2.26 34.83
C ALA A 328 4.02 -0.99 34.04
N ARG A 329 4.15 0.18 34.68
CA ARG A 329 4.57 1.42 34.00
C ARG A 329 5.96 1.30 33.36
N TYR A 330 6.86 0.54 34.00
CA TYR A 330 8.22 0.34 33.50
C TYR A 330 8.29 -0.72 32.40
N VAL A 331 7.45 -1.74 32.48
CA VAL A 331 7.37 -2.80 31.48
C VAL A 331 6.74 -2.28 30.20
N LEU A 332 5.68 -1.48 30.33
CA LEU A 332 4.93 -0.93 29.21
C LEU A 332 5.60 0.33 28.65
N ASN A 333 6.34 1.08 29.47
CA ASN A 333 7.11 2.26 29.06
C ASN A 333 6.28 3.25 28.21
N GLY A 334 5.00 3.44 28.56
CA GLY A 334 4.07 4.29 27.80
C GLY A 334 3.62 3.73 26.44
N SER A 335 4.08 2.54 26.06
CA SER A 335 3.62 1.81 24.87
C SER A 335 2.24 1.18 25.10
N ASN A 336 1.46 1.13 24.02
CA ASN A 336 0.20 0.39 23.92
C ASN A 336 0.40 -1.05 23.41
N GLU A 337 1.65 -1.43 23.16
CA GLU A 337 2.00 -2.74 22.63
C GLU A 337 2.14 -3.77 23.76
N PHE A 338 1.76 -5.01 23.47
CA PHE A 338 2.05 -6.13 24.35
C PHE A 338 3.58 -6.31 24.47
N PRO A 339 4.16 -6.52 25.67
CA PRO A 339 5.60 -6.58 25.85
C PRO A 339 6.27 -7.73 25.08
N ALA A 340 7.52 -7.53 24.64
CA ALA A 340 8.32 -8.59 24.03
C ALA A 340 8.61 -9.75 25.01
N ILE A 341 8.88 -10.94 24.47
CA ILE A 341 9.07 -12.18 25.25
C ILE A 341 10.06 -12.05 26.41
N ALA A 342 11.20 -11.38 26.21
CA ALA A 342 12.20 -11.15 27.26
C ALA A 342 11.65 -10.29 28.42
N ALA A 343 10.77 -9.33 28.13
CA ALA A 343 10.08 -8.55 29.16
C ALA A 343 9.03 -9.40 29.87
N VAL A 344 8.25 -10.20 29.13
CA VAL A 344 7.24 -11.11 29.68
C VAL A 344 7.86 -12.12 30.65
N ARG A 345 9.00 -12.73 30.30
CA ARG A 345 9.70 -13.65 31.22
C ARG A 345 10.13 -12.99 32.52
N ARG A 346 10.64 -11.74 32.46
CA ARG A 346 10.96 -10.95 33.66
C ARG A 346 9.72 -10.63 34.49
N VAL A 347 8.58 -10.39 33.85
CA VAL A 347 7.30 -10.19 34.54
C VAL A 347 6.86 -11.47 35.26
N ILE A 348 6.95 -12.63 34.61
CA ILE A 348 6.62 -13.92 35.21
C ILE A 348 7.46 -14.17 36.47
N ILE A 349 8.77 -13.87 36.43
CA ILE A 349 9.64 -13.94 37.60
C ILE A 349 9.20 -12.95 38.69
N SER A 350 8.81 -11.74 38.31
CA SER A 350 8.36 -10.71 39.27
C SER A 350 7.01 -11.04 39.91
N MET A 351 6.14 -11.76 39.20
CA MET A 351 4.85 -12.25 39.72
C MET A 351 5.03 -13.39 40.73
N THR A 352 6.07 -14.20 40.59
CA THR A 352 6.35 -15.34 41.48
C THR A 352 7.27 -14.98 42.65
N ALA A 353 8.05 -13.90 42.53
CA ALA A 353 8.87 -13.40 43.63
C ALA A 353 7.99 -12.88 44.78
N PRO A 354 8.23 -13.30 46.04
CA PRO A 354 7.50 -12.74 47.18
C PRO A 354 7.74 -11.22 47.22
N GLN A 355 6.65 -10.44 47.34
CA GLN A 355 6.71 -8.99 47.51
C GLN A 355 7.50 -8.66 48.79
N GLN A 356 8.82 -8.54 48.69
CA GLN A 356 9.63 -7.97 49.76
C GLN A 356 9.29 -6.48 49.83
N ARG A 357 8.36 -6.15 50.72
CA ARG A 357 8.19 -4.80 51.26
C ARG A 357 9.48 -4.39 51.96
N ARG A 358 10.42 -3.79 51.22
CA ARG A 358 11.56 -3.08 51.81
C ARG A 358 11.73 -1.73 51.10
N PRO A 359 11.49 -0.59 51.78
CA PRO A 359 11.49 0.71 51.13
C PRO A 359 12.87 1.22 50.64
N ASN A 360 14.01 0.72 51.17
CA ASN A 360 15.29 1.45 51.04
C ASN A 360 16.48 0.66 50.46
N GLN A 361 16.27 -0.49 49.81
CA GLN A 361 17.39 -1.34 49.34
C GLN A 361 17.63 -1.32 47.81
N ARG A 362 16.93 -0.45 47.06
CA ARG A 362 16.99 -0.47 45.58
C ARG A 362 18.21 0.17 44.93
N VAL A 363 19.04 0.93 45.65
CA VAL A 363 20.26 1.54 45.04
C VAL A 363 21.52 0.73 45.36
N ALA A 364 21.58 0.07 46.51
CA ALA A 364 22.71 -0.76 46.89
C ALA A 364 22.76 -2.08 46.09
N ASP A 365 21.60 -2.74 45.90
CA ASP A 365 21.55 -4.05 45.25
C ASP A 365 21.76 -3.97 43.74
N THR A 366 21.28 -2.90 43.09
CA THR A 366 21.52 -2.67 41.66
C THR A 366 22.98 -2.31 41.37
N ASN A 367 23.67 -1.62 42.28
CA ASN A 367 25.11 -1.39 42.16
C ASN A 367 25.92 -2.67 42.42
N HIS A 368 25.46 -3.57 43.29
CA HIS A 368 26.12 -4.85 43.53
C HIS A 368 25.97 -5.85 42.39
N THR A 369 24.87 -5.78 41.62
CA THR A 369 24.71 -6.59 40.39
C THR A 369 25.32 -5.94 39.15
N ALA A 370 25.52 -4.62 39.13
CA ALA A 370 26.18 -3.91 38.03
C ALA A 370 27.72 -3.89 38.14
N SER A 371 28.28 -3.91 39.35
CA SER A 371 29.73 -4.09 39.55
C SER A 371 30.08 -5.57 39.60
N GLY A 372 30.29 -6.17 38.44
CA GLY A 372 30.91 -7.49 38.31
C GLY A 372 32.28 -7.52 39.00
N ALA A 373 32.32 -8.04 40.23
CA ALA A 373 33.56 -8.46 40.87
C ALA A 373 33.76 -9.93 40.55
N ILE A 374 34.59 -10.19 39.55
CA ILE A 374 35.27 -11.47 39.37
C ILE A 374 36.10 -11.68 40.63
N GLN A 375 35.59 -12.45 41.59
CA GLN A 375 36.46 -13.12 42.55
C GLN A 375 36.90 -14.42 41.89
N SER A 376 38.14 -14.42 41.44
CA SER A 376 38.89 -15.63 41.13
C SER A 376 38.76 -16.60 42.30
N ALA A 377 38.12 -17.75 42.07
CA ALA A 377 38.24 -18.86 42.99
C ALA A 377 39.69 -19.34 42.92
N ASP A 378 40.44 -19.04 43.98
CA ASP A 378 41.75 -19.63 44.25
C ASP A 378 41.60 -21.15 44.25
N VAL A 379 42.39 -21.79 43.39
CA VAL A 379 42.69 -23.23 43.49
C VAL A 379 43.77 -23.36 44.55
N SER A 380 43.43 -23.94 45.70
CA SER A 380 44.41 -24.56 46.59
C SER A 380 43.77 -25.69 47.41
N GLU A 381 44.50 -26.79 47.41
CA GLU A 381 44.31 -28.13 48.01
C GLU A 381 43.70 -28.17 49.42
N VAL A 382 42.87 -29.19 49.70
CA VAL A 382 43.19 -30.40 50.53
C VAL A 382 42.30 -31.56 50.10
#